data_AF-A0A1B6YAX9-F1
#
_entry.id   AF-A0A1B6YAX9-F1
#
_cell.length_a   1.000
_cell.length_b   1.000
_cell.length_c   1.000
_cell.angle_alpha   90.00
_cell.angle_beta   90.00
_cell.angle_gamma   90.00
#
_symmetry.space_group_name_H-M   'P 1'
#
loop_
_entity.id
_entity.type
_entity.pdbx_description
1 polymer ?
#
loop_
_entity_poly.entity_id
_entity_poly.type
_entity_poly.pdbx_seq_one_letter_code
_entity_poly.pdbx_strand_id
1 'polypeptide(L)' 'MRLPEEYAKYLALGAEIAATLLIPIGLGYLADKFLDSSPNGILIGAISGIFIFFILIFKIANSDGGNDRKK' A
#
# COMPACT_ATOMS: atom_id res chain seq x y z
N MET A 1 7.16 10.47 -24.03
CA MET A 1 7.25 9.03 -24.36
C MET A 1 6.08 8.34 -23.68
N ARG A 2 5.13 7.75 -24.43
CA ARG A 2 4.02 7.00 -23.82
C ARG A 2 4.54 5.61 -23.49
N LEU A 3 4.48 5.22 -22.21
CA LEU A 3 4.83 3.86 -21.80
C LEU A 3 3.77 2.91 -22.37
N PRO A 4 4.15 1.69 -22.80
CA PRO A 4 3.17 0.68 -23.18
C PRO A 4 2.22 0.39 -22.00
N GLU A 5 0.95 0.12 -22.28
CA GLU A 5 -0.10 0.04 -21.24
C GLU A 5 0.22 -0.98 -20.13
N GLU A 6 0.88 -2.09 -20.48
CA GLU A 6 1.32 -3.09 -19.50
C GLU A 6 2.33 -2.54 -18.49
N TYR A 7 3.30 -1.73 -18.92
CA TYR A 7 4.28 -1.11 -18.03
C TYR A 7 3.62 -0.09 -17.11
N ALA A 8 2.65 0.67 -17.61
CA ALA A 8 1.89 1.60 -16.80
C ALA A 8 1.10 0.87 -15.69
N LYS A 9 0.57 -0.34 -15.98
CA LYS A 9 -0.12 -1.18 -15.00
C LYS A 9 0.81 -1.64 -13.88
N TYR A 10 2.01 -2.14 -14.20
CA TYR A 10 2.99 -2.55 -13.17
C TYR A 10 3.50 -1.36 -12.35
N LEU A 11 3.69 -0.20 -12.99
CA LEU A 11 4.08 1.02 -12.30
C LEU A 11 3.00 1.49 -11.31
N ALA A 12 1.74 1.47 -11.73
CA ALA A 12 0.60 1.81 -10.87
C ALA A 12 0.49 0.84 -9.68
N LEU A 13 0.69 -0.46 -9.93
CA LEU A 13 0.71 -1.47 -8.86
C LEU A 13 1.81 -1.22 -7.84
N GLY A 14 3.03 -0.90 -8.30
CA GLY A 14 4.15 -0.55 -7.41
C GLY A 14 3.87 0.71 -6.59
N ALA A 15 3.23 1.72 -7.20
CA ALA A 15 2.81 2.93 -6.51
C ALA A 15 1.72 2.64 -5.46
N GLU A 16 0.75 1.78 -5.78
CA GLU A 16 -0.30 1.35 -4.85
C GLU A 16 0.30 0.64 -3.63
N ILE A 17 1.24 -0.29 -3.85
CA ILE A 17 1.95 -1.01 -2.79
C ILE A 17 2.81 -0.06 -1.93
N ALA A 18 3.52 0.89 -2.54
CA ALA A 18 4.28 1.88 -1.78
C ALA A 18 3.36 2.75 -0.90
N ALA A 19 2.20 3.13 -1.44
CA ALA A 19 1.22 3.95 -0.75
C ALA A 19 0.62 3.24 0.48
N THR A 20 0.47 1.91 0.48
CA THR A 20 -0.06 1.17 1.64
C THR A 20 0.80 1.29 2.88
N LEU A 21 2.10 1.57 2.72
CA LEU A 21 3.03 1.80 3.83
C LEU A 21 3.22 3.30 4.09
N LEU A 22 3.46 4.08 3.03
CA LEU A 22 3.80 5.50 3.14
C LEU A 22 2.67 6.32 3.77
N ILE A 23 1.42 6.07 3.38
CA ILE A 23 0.26 6.83 3.87
C ILE A 23 0.09 6.65 5.39
N PRO A 24 -0.06 5.44 5.95
CA PRO A 24 -0.28 5.28 7.38
C PRO A 24 0.93 5.68 8.23
N ILE A 25 2.16 5.48 7.75
CA ILE A 25 3.37 5.99 8.43
C ILE A 25 3.37 7.52 8.44
N GLY A 26 3.06 8.16 7.31
CA GLY A 26 2.96 9.61 7.20
C GLY A 26 1.86 10.21 8.08
N LEU A 27 0.70 9.54 8.16
CA LEU A 27 -0.38 9.90 9.07
C LEU A 27 0.04 9.73 10.53
N GLY A 28 0.75 8.65 10.86
CA GLY A 28 1.31 8.41 12.18
C GLY A 28 2.29 9.50 12.61
N TYR A 29 3.19 9.89 11.72
CA TYR A 29 4.11 11.02 11.93
C TYR A 29 3.36 12.33 12.17
N LEU A 30 2.34 12.60 11.37
CA LEU A 30 1.55 13.80 11.50
C LEU A 30 0.79 13.83 12.83
N ALA A 31 0.20 12.70 13.23
CA ALA A 31 -0.45 12.55 14.53
C ALA A 31 0.53 12.78 15.69
N ASP A 32 1.73 12.20 15.60
CA ASP A 32 2.79 12.39 16.59
C ASP A 32 3.20 13.86 16.73
N LYS A 33 3.26 14.60 15.61
CA LYS A 33 3.58 16.03 15.63
C LYS A 33 2.45 16.88 16.23
N PHE A 34 1.19 16.52 16.02
CA PHE A 34 0.05 17.29 16.52
C PHE A 34 -0.27 17.02 17.99
N LEU A 35 -0.05 15.79 18.45
CA LEU A 35 -0.41 15.34 19.81
C LEU A 35 0.80 15.28 20.76
N ASP A 36 1.99 15.64 20.27
CA ASP A 36 3.26 15.49 20.98
C ASP A 36 3.46 14.07 21.54
N SER A 37 2.95 13.08 20.81
CA SER A 37 2.87 11.67 21.23
C SER A 37 4.01 10.81 20.69
N SER A 38 5.05 11.45 20.15
CA SER A 38 6.18 10.77 19.50
C SER A 38 6.81 9.73 20.44
N PRO A 39 7.04 8.47 19.98
CA PRO A 39 6.88 7.92 18.62
C PRO A 39 5.63 7.04 18.43
N ASN A 40 4.58 7.21 19.24
CA ASN A 40 3.46 6.26 19.30
C ASN A 40 2.62 6.23 18.01
N GLY A 41 2.34 7.39 17.42
CA GLY A 41 1.60 7.55 16.18
C GLY A 41 2.32 6.90 15.01
N ILE A 42 3.62 7.12 14.85
CA ILE A 42 4.45 6.46 13.83
C ILE A 42 4.45 4.94 14.02
N LEU A 43 4.56 4.45 15.25
CA LEU A 43 4.51 3.01 15.55
C LEU A 43 3.16 2.39 15.13
N ILE A 44 2.04 3.02 15.50
CA ILE A 44 0.69 2.57 15.11
C ILE A 44 0.53 2.65 13.57
N GLY A 45 1.03 3.73 12.96
CA GLY A 45 1.05 3.91 11.51
C GLY A 45 1.84 2.82 10.78
N ALA A 46 3.01 2.46 11.29
CA ALA A 46 3.83 1.39 10.72
C ALA A 46 3.14 0.02 10.84
N ILE A 47 2.61 -0.31 12.02
CA ILE A 47 1.92 -1.59 12.24
C ILE A 47 0.69 -1.68 11.33
N SER A 48 -0.15 -0.64 11.30
CA SER A 48 -1.34 -0.61 10.42
C SER A 48 -0.96 -0.70 8.93
N GLY A 49 0.11 -0.02 8.51
CA GLY A 49 0.63 -0.12 7.15
C GLY A 49 1.07 -1.53 6.78
N ILE A 50 1.72 -2.25 7.69
CA ILE A 50 2.11 -3.65 7.48
C ILE A 50 0.86 -4.53 7.26
N PHE A 51 -0.18 -4.37 8.08
CA PHE A 51 -1.43 -5.11 7.91
C PHE A 51 -2.09 -4.82 6.55
N ILE A 52 -2.21 -3.54 6.17
CA ILE A 52 -2.80 -3.13 4.89
C ILE A 52 -1.99 -3.67 3.71
N PHE A 53 -0.66 -3.61 3.80
CA PHE A 53 0.25 -4.16 2.79
C PHE A 53 -0.03 -5.65 2.57
N PHE A 54 -0.06 -6.46 3.64
CA PHE A 54 -0.34 -7.89 3.50
C PHE A 54 -1.73 -8.18 2.94
N ILE A 55 -2.75 -7.43 3.36
CA ILE A 55 -4.11 -7.55 2.79
C ILE A 55 -4.08 -7.29 1.27
N LEU A 56 -3.37 -6.24 0.83
CA LEU A 56 -3.24 -5.92 -0.59
C LEU A 56 -2.52 -7.03 -1.35
N ILE A 57 -1.42 -7.56 -0.82
CA ILE A 57 -0.66 -8.66 -1.43
C ILE A 57 -1.52 -9.92 -1.56
N PHE A 58 -2.26 -10.30 -0.51
CA PHE A 58 -3.18 -11.44 -0.60
C PHE A 58 -4.30 -11.21 -1.60
N LYS A 59 -4.83 -9.98 -1.70
CA LYS A 59 -5.83 -9.62 -2.71
C LYS A 59 -5.28 -9.77 -4.13
N ILE A 60 -4.06 -9.29 -4.38
CA ILE A 60 -3.39 -9.40 -5.68
C ILE A 60 -3.16 -10.87 -6.03
N ALA A 61 -2.58 -11.64 -5.11
CA ALA A 61 -2.29 -13.07 -5.31
C ALA A 61 -3.55 -13.90 -5.62
N ASN A 62 -4.67 -13.61 -4.97
CA ASN A 62 -5.94 -14.30 -5.23
C ASN A 62 -6.68 -13.82 -6.49
N SER A 63 -6.44 -12.57 -6.92
CA SER A 63 -7.13 -12.00 -8.10
C SER A 63 -6.58 -12.55 -9.42
N ASP A 64 -5.30 -12.91 -9.49
CA ASP A 64 -4.70 -13.52 -10.68
C ASP A 64 -5.12 -14.99 -10.88
N GLY A 65 -5.59 -15.69 -9.84
CA GLY A 65 -6.05 -17.09 -9.93
C GLY A 65 -7.46 -17.30 -10.51
N GLY A 66 -8.20 -16.21 -10.80
CA GLY A 66 -9.62 -16.27 -11.17
C GLY A 66 -9.96 -15.99 -12.64
N ASN A 67 -9.01 -15.54 -13.46
CA ASN A 67 -9.29 -15.02 -14.81
C ASN A 67 -9.04 -16.02 -15.96
N ASP A 68 -8.64 -17.27 -15.67
CA ASP A 68 -8.36 -18.31 -16.67
C ASP A 68 -9.57 -19.21 -17.02
N ARG A 69 -10.77 -18.97 -16.47
CA ARG A 69 -11.96 -19.81 -16.73
C ARG A 69 -13.11 -19.13 -17.50
N LYS A 70 -12.82 -18.17 -18.37
CA LYS A 70 -13.78 -17.71 -19.39
C LYS A 70 -13.07 -17.27 -20.67
N LYS A 71 -12.58 -18.25 -21.43
CA LYS A 71 -12.48 -18.16 -22.89
C LYS A 71 -12.94 -19.47 -23.49
#